data_AF-A0A2H5WMI4-F1
#
_entry.id   AF-A0A2H5WMI4-F1
#
_cell.length_a   1.000
_cell.length_b   1.000
_cell.length_c   1.000
_cell.angle_alpha   90.00
_cell.angle_beta   90.00
_cell.angle_gamma   90.00
#
_symmetry.space_group_name_H-M   'P 1'
#
loop_
_entity.id
_entity.type
_entity.pdbx_description
1 polymer ?
#
loop_
_entity_poly.entity_id
_entity_poly.type
_entity_poly.pdbx_seq_one_letter_code
_entity_poly.pdbx_strand_id
1 'polypeptide(L)'
;MSRRRPREIHRQQGLLTPAWLRYAPLLMVGAHVLLALAYNAATPFGNNGYANTPDEGAHFQYVAYVAREWRLPVFEGYEGVGYEAHQPPLYYFLAGVVYHLVGGAGKGVRLLSTLCSAGVVWLTWLIARRLFPQNMPLVLSAMAFVAFLPMHLAIGASVNNDALTNLLFAGVLYAFALPPAAAPWRDGVRCGVLLGLALLTKATALILVPTVVIGLALRYGRAWRATLIALALTLAIAGVLSGWWFVRNAMLYEDPLLQKTFMRVFAGTAKAEDFYAQGMSVGEYARLVADWTFRSFWFAYGTPQTARTGLPNFLPDSVYWGLLAWCGLALVGLGMRALQSLKNRSPAEPTRRVWWIVAGVLTGLVLASFVLFVRVFFQTQGRYFYPALVPIALTLTLGWEGLFPAERRALANGALGALWLLLALGCWRYL
;
A
#
# COMPACT_ATOMS: atom_id res chain seq x y z
N MET A 1 -22.41 -59.64 28.40
CA MET A 1 -22.02 -59.04 27.10
C MET A 1 -21.80 -57.53 27.27
N SER A 2 -20.55 -57.08 27.50
CA SER A 2 -20.25 -55.65 27.67
C SER A 2 -20.04 -54.98 26.32
N ARG A 3 -20.92 -54.03 25.96
CA ARG A 3 -20.76 -53.19 24.76
C ARG A 3 -19.55 -52.27 24.95
N ARG A 4 -18.47 -52.53 24.21
CA ARG A 4 -17.32 -51.63 24.07
C ARG A 4 -17.78 -50.32 23.42
N ARG A 5 -17.57 -49.18 24.08
CA ARG A 5 -17.70 -47.86 23.45
C ARG A 5 -16.61 -47.70 22.38
N PRO A 6 -16.89 -47.13 21.20
CA PRO A 6 -15.84 -46.84 20.22
C PRO A 6 -14.91 -45.79 20.81
N ARG A 7 -13.60 -46.06 20.80
CA ARG A 7 -12.58 -45.04 21.08
C ARG A 7 -12.72 -43.96 20.02
N GLU A 8 -13.13 -42.76 20.43
CA GLU A 8 -12.94 -41.56 19.62
C GLU A 8 -11.44 -41.43 19.35
N ILE A 9 -11.05 -41.65 18.09
CA ILE A 9 -9.73 -41.30 17.61
C ILE A 9 -9.70 -39.77 17.63
N HIS A 10 -9.18 -39.22 18.73
CA HIS A 10 -8.61 -37.88 18.72
C HIS A 10 -7.59 -37.87 17.58
N ARG A 11 -8.00 -37.35 16.42
CA ARG A 11 -7.10 -37.00 15.34
C ARG A 11 -6.18 -35.94 15.94
N GLN A 12 -5.01 -36.38 16.40
CA GLN A 12 -3.91 -35.50 16.73
C GLN A 12 -3.60 -34.70 15.47
N GLN A 13 -4.17 -33.51 15.33
CA GLN A 13 -3.69 -32.47 14.41
C GLN A 13 -2.40 -31.85 14.96
N GLY A 14 -1.48 -32.71 15.36
CA GLY A 14 -0.16 -32.41 15.90
C GLY A 14 0.92 -32.98 14.99
N LEU A 15 0.79 -32.81 13.67
CA LEU A 15 1.91 -33.00 12.76
C LEU A 15 2.60 -31.65 12.62
N LEU A 16 3.58 -31.44 13.51
CA LEU A 16 4.79 -30.65 13.30
C LEU A 16 4.62 -29.57 12.22
N THR A 17 4.19 -28.37 12.60
CA THR A 17 4.63 -27.22 11.80
C THR A 17 6.15 -27.22 11.90
N PRO A 18 6.90 -27.34 10.79
CA PRO A 18 8.36 -27.29 10.85
C PRO A 18 8.80 -26.09 11.68
N ALA A 19 9.72 -26.28 12.63
CA ALA A 19 10.17 -25.21 13.53
C ALA A 19 10.63 -23.94 12.77
N TRP A 20 11.09 -24.09 11.52
CA TRP A 20 11.46 -22.99 10.63
C TRP A 20 10.29 -22.08 10.23
N LEU A 21 9.04 -22.57 10.19
CA LEU A 21 7.86 -21.75 9.88
C LEU A 21 7.63 -20.64 10.91
N ARG A 22 8.15 -20.80 12.13
CA ARG A 22 8.14 -19.75 13.17
C ARG A 22 9.04 -18.57 12.79
N TYR A 23 10.12 -18.83 12.05
CA TYR A 23 11.11 -17.83 11.64
C TYR A 23 10.89 -17.32 10.21
N ALA A 24 10.11 -18.02 9.39
CA ALA A 24 9.83 -17.63 8.00
C ALA A 24 9.41 -16.16 7.83
N PRO A 25 8.55 -15.57 8.68
CA PRO A 25 8.19 -14.15 8.56
C PRO A 25 9.39 -13.22 8.79
N LEU A 26 10.25 -13.53 9.77
CA LEU A 26 11.45 -12.73 10.04
C LEU A 26 12.46 -12.84 8.89
N LEU A 27 12.62 -14.04 8.31
CA LEU A 27 13.45 -14.25 7.14
C LEU A 27 12.93 -13.48 5.92
N MET A 28 11.61 -13.42 5.70
CA MET A 28 11.00 -12.65 4.62
C MET A 28 11.17 -11.13 4.81
N VAL A 29 10.99 -10.63 6.04
CA VAL A 29 11.29 -9.21 6.35
C VAL A 29 12.77 -8.91 6.15
N GLY A 30 13.67 -9.79 6.63
CA GLY A 30 15.11 -9.66 6.44
C GLY A 30 15.48 -9.63 4.96
N ALA A 31 14.94 -10.55 4.15
CA ALA A 31 15.15 -10.58 2.71
C ALA A 31 14.61 -9.33 2.02
N HIS A 32 13.43 -8.83 2.40
CA HIS A 32 12.89 -7.57 1.89
C HIS A 32 13.80 -6.38 2.20
N VAL A 33 14.28 -6.26 3.45
CA VAL A 33 15.18 -5.18 3.86
C VAL A 33 16.50 -5.27 3.09
N LEU A 34 17.09 -6.46 2.96
CA LEU A 34 18.32 -6.64 2.18
C LEU A 34 18.13 -6.25 0.72
N LEU A 35 17.03 -6.66 0.08
CA LEU A 35 16.70 -6.26 -1.28
C LEU A 35 16.46 -4.75 -1.41
N ALA A 36 15.76 -4.13 -0.46
CA ALA A 36 15.49 -2.69 -0.47
C ALA A 36 16.79 -1.87 -0.28
N LEU A 37 17.68 -2.30 0.62
CA LEU A 37 19.00 -1.71 0.81
C LEU A 37 19.86 -1.84 -0.44
N ALA A 38 19.77 -3.00 -1.07
CA ALA A 38 20.44 -3.23 -2.32
C ALA A 38 19.85 -2.26 -3.39
N TYR A 39 18.52 -2.16 -3.54
CA TYR A 39 17.89 -1.24 -4.51
C TYR A 39 18.35 0.20 -4.26
N ASN A 40 18.39 0.62 -3.00
CA ASN A 40 18.93 1.91 -2.59
C ASN A 40 20.40 2.11 -3.03
N ALA A 41 21.24 1.08 -2.89
CA ALA A 41 22.63 1.13 -3.30
C ALA A 41 22.78 1.29 -4.83
N ALA A 42 22.02 0.52 -5.62
CA ALA A 42 22.05 0.56 -7.08
C ALA A 42 21.50 1.88 -7.64
N THR A 43 20.41 2.36 -7.07
CA THR A 43 19.69 3.53 -7.58
C THR A 43 20.42 4.84 -7.28
N PRO A 44 20.74 5.65 -8.31
CA PRO A 44 21.30 7.00 -8.12
C PRO A 44 20.39 7.88 -7.27
N PHE A 45 20.97 8.78 -6.49
CA PHE A 45 20.21 9.69 -5.63
C PHE A 45 19.81 10.97 -6.37
N GLY A 46 18.55 11.36 -6.26
CA GLY A 46 18.04 12.68 -6.69
C GLY A 46 18.04 12.93 -8.20
N ASN A 47 18.63 12.06 -9.01
CA ASN A 47 18.71 12.18 -10.47
C ASN A 47 18.10 10.94 -11.13
N ASN A 48 16.81 10.73 -10.88
CA ASN A 48 16.14 9.45 -11.08
C ASN A 48 15.48 9.32 -12.43
N GLY A 49 16.02 9.96 -13.46
CA GLY A 49 15.73 9.34 -14.73
C GLY A 49 14.37 9.63 -15.36
N TYR A 50 13.61 10.68 -14.98
CA TYR A 50 12.36 11.05 -15.69
C TYR A 50 11.98 12.53 -15.73
N ALA A 51 11.31 12.95 -16.80
CA ALA A 51 10.14 13.81 -16.68
C ALA A 51 9.03 13.00 -15.98
N ASN A 52 8.78 13.28 -14.70
CA ASN A 52 7.78 12.61 -13.84
C ASN A 52 8.12 11.20 -13.29
N THR A 53 9.27 10.97 -12.62
CA THR A 53 9.40 10.23 -11.32
C THR A 53 10.80 9.71 -10.92
N PRO A 54 11.00 9.41 -9.61
CA PRO A 54 10.21 9.86 -8.49
C PRO A 54 10.65 11.27 -8.15
N ASP A 55 9.70 12.03 -7.61
CA ASP A 55 9.84 13.36 -7.02
C ASP A 55 10.82 13.36 -5.82
N GLU A 56 11.71 12.37 -5.71
CA GLU A 56 12.66 12.15 -4.64
C GLU A 56 13.53 13.38 -4.42
N GLY A 57 13.95 14.05 -5.49
CA GLY A 57 14.67 15.32 -5.39
C GLY A 57 13.84 16.39 -4.67
N ALA A 58 12.58 16.58 -5.07
CA ALA A 58 11.67 17.55 -4.47
C ALA A 58 11.27 17.17 -3.03
N HIS A 59 11.01 15.88 -2.77
CA HIS A 59 10.78 15.38 -1.43
C HIS A 59 12.00 15.60 -0.55
N PHE A 60 13.21 15.34 -1.04
CA PHE A 60 14.43 15.55 -0.28
C PHE A 60 14.70 17.04 -0.03
N GLN A 61 14.41 17.94 -0.97
CA GLN A 61 14.48 19.39 -0.74
C GLN A 61 13.58 19.80 0.43
N TYR A 62 12.34 19.27 0.49
CA TYR A 62 11.45 19.48 1.62
C TYR A 62 12.02 18.88 2.92
N VAL A 63 12.54 17.65 2.89
CA VAL A 63 13.21 17.04 4.07
C VAL A 63 14.37 17.91 4.56
N ALA A 64 15.25 18.35 3.66
CA ALA A 64 16.42 19.15 4.00
C ALA A 64 16.02 20.52 4.58
N TYR A 65 14.96 21.15 4.06
CA TYR A 65 14.41 22.38 4.61
C TYR A 65 13.89 22.16 6.03
N VAL A 66 13.03 21.16 6.24
CA VAL A 66 12.46 20.87 7.57
C VAL A 66 13.56 20.50 8.57
N ALA A 67 14.57 19.75 8.14
CA ALA A 67 15.70 19.39 8.99
C ALA A 67 16.51 20.62 9.44
N ARG A 68 16.70 21.62 8.58
CA ARG A 68 17.47 22.83 8.88
C ARG A 68 16.67 23.84 9.70
N GLU A 69 15.41 24.03 9.34
CA GLU A 69 14.58 25.14 9.83
C GLU A 69 13.60 24.72 10.94
N TRP A 70 13.33 23.42 11.10
CA TRP A 70 12.34 22.87 12.03
C TRP A 70 10.95 23.52 11.95
N ARG A 71 10.59 24.00 10.75
CA ARG A 71 9.31 24.63 10.44
C ARG A 71 8.83 24.22 9.06
N LEU A 72 7.54 24.45 8.81
CA LEU A 72 6.95 24.21 7.49
C LEU A 72 7.34 25.30 6.50
N PRO A 73 7.72 24.94 5.26
CA PRO A 73 7.87 25.91 4.19
C PRO A 73 6.52 26.50 3.78
N VAL A 74 6.56 27.72 3.26
CA VAL A 74 5.44 28.26 2.48
C VAL A 74 5.52 27.65 1.08
N PHE A 75 4.39 27.23 0.55
CA PHE A 75 4.32 26.57 -0.75
C PHE A 75 4.27 27.62 -1.87
N GLU A 76 5.32 27.67 -2.67
CA GLU A 76 5.51 28.63 -3.77
C GLU A 76 5.52 27.95 -5.14
N GLY A 77 4.99 26.72 -5.22
CA GLY A 77 4.98 25.94 -6.47
C GLY A 77 6.33 25.30 -6.78
N TYR A 78 6.83 25.48 -8.00
CA TYR A 78 8.15 24.98 -8.41
C TYR A 78 9.30 25.83 -7.85
N GLU A 79 9.03 27.04 -7.38
CA GLU A 79 9.99 27.90 -6.71
C GLU A 79 10.17 27.51 -5.23
N GLY A 80 11.13 28.16 -4.56
CA GLY A 80 11.40 27.93 -3.14
C GLY A 80 11.89 26.51 -2.85
N VAL A 81 11.15 25.79 -2.00
CA VAL A 81 11.49 24.41 -1.55
C VAL A 81 11.07 23.35 -2.57
N GLY A 82 10.31 23.73 -3.59
CA GLY A 82 9.89 22.84 -4.68
C GLY A 82 8.46 22.31 -4.51
N TYR A 83 7.97 21.68 -5.59
CA TYR A 83 6.55 21.42 -5.77
C TYR A 83 5.94 20.43 -4.76
N GLU A 84 6.75 19.62 -4.06
CA GLU A 84 6.29 18.71 -3.01
C GLU A 84 6.06 19.38 -1.64
N ALA A 85 6.41 20.67 -1.49
CA ALA A 85 6.22 21.41 -0.24
C ALA A 85 4.74 21.61 0.17
N HIS A 86 3.80 21.33 -0.74
CA HIS A 86 2.36 21.32 -0.45
C HIS A 86 1.92 20.11 0.38
N GLN A 87 2.73 19.06 0.48
CA GLN A 87 2.32 17.81 1.12
C GLN A 87 2.23 17.96 2.66
N PRO A 88 1.37 17.16 3.31
CA PRO A 88 1.31 17.08 4.76
C PRO A 88 2.65 16.67 5.40
N PRO A 89 2.91 17.10 6.65
CA PRO A 89 4.28 17.27 7.10
C PRO A 89 4.92 16.07 7.81
N LEU A 90 4.15 15.06 8.24
CA LEU A 90 4.64 14.01 9.15
C LEU A 90 5.86 13.27 8.58
N TYR A 91 5.78 12.85 7.32
CA TYR A 91 6.90 12.16 6.67
C TYR A 91 8.18 13.01 6.68
N TYR A 92 8.06 14.30 6.38
CA TYR A 92 9.20 15.20 6.23
C TYR A 92 9.89 15.50 7.55
N PHE A 93 9.15 15.66 8.64
CA PHE A 93 9.75 15.78 9.97
C PHE A 93 10.45 14.50 10.43
N LEU A 94 9.84 13.33 10.21
CA LEU A 94 10.47 12.05 10.53
C LEU A 94 11.74 11.84 9.70
N ALA A 95 11.68 12.15 8.40
CA ALA A 95 12.83 12.10 7.51
C ALA A 95 13.88 13.14 7.88
N GLY A 96 13.49 14.31 8.42
CA GLY A 96 14.41 15.34 8.92
C GLY A 96 15.22 14.88 10.14
N VAL A 97 14.62 14.08 11.03
CA VAL A 97 15.37 13.41 12.11
C VAL A 97 16.40 12.45 11.51
N VAL A 98 15.99 11.61 10.56
CA VAL A 98 16.91 10.67 9.89
C VAL A 98 18.01 11.42 9.14
N TYR A 99 17.70 12.54 8.48
CA TYR A 99 18.66 13.42 7.81
C TYR A 99 19.81 13.82 8.74
N HIS A 100 19.50 14.25 9.97
CA HIS A 100 20.54 14.57 10.96
C HIS A 100 21.35 13.35 11.38
N LEU A 101 20.71 12.21 11.62
CA LEU A 101 21.39 10.98 12.03
C LEU A 101 22.38 10.45 10.98
N VAL A 102 22.11 10.69 9.69
CA VAL A 102 22.96 10.23 8.58
C VAL A 102 23.84 11.34 7.99
N GLY A 103 23.93 12.50 8.65
CA GLY A 103 24.76 13.62 8.19
C GLY A 103 24.32 14.23 6.85
N GLY A 104 23.02 14.20 6.55
CA GLY A 104 22.44 14.73 5.32
C GLY A 104 22.63 13.86 4.08
N ALA A 105 23.17 12.64 4.22
CA ALA A 105 23.32 11.71 3.11
C ALA A 105 21.95 11.26 2.57
N GLY A 106 21.61 11.67 1.34
CA GLY A 106 20.33 11.36 0.71
C GLY A 106 19.97 9.87 0.67
N LYS A 107 20.94 9.00 0.36
CA LYS A 107 20.75 7.54 0.42
C LYS A 107 20.47 7.02 1.83
N GLY A 108 20.96 7.68 2.87
CA GLY A 108 20.67 7.36 4.26
C GLY A 108 19.24 7.76 4.65
N VAL A 109 18.70 8.85 4.11
CA VAL A 109 17.31 9.29 4.36
C VAL A 109 16.29 8.26 3.83
N ARG A 110 16.61 7.56 2.73
CA ARG A 110 15.77 6.48 2.17
C ARG A 110 15.50 5.35 3.18
N LEU A 111 16.32 5.18 4.21
CA LEU A 111 16.11 4.14 5.23
C LEU A 111 14.77 4.28 5.95
N LEU A 112 14.23 5.50 6.08
CA LEU A 112 12.88 5.68 6.63
C LEU A 112 11.82 4.97 5.77
N SER A 113 11.89 5.17 4.45
CA SER A 113 10.99 4.51 3.49
C SER A 113 11.17 2.99 3.51
N THR A 114 12.41 2.50 3.67
CA THR A 114 12.72 1.06 3.78
C THR A 114 12.12 0.45 5.04
N LEU A 115 12.18 1.15 6.18
CA LEU A 115 11.52 0.72 7.41
C LEU A 115 10.00 0.72 7.25
N CYS A 116 9.44 1.70 6.55
CA CYS A 116 8.01 1.75 6.27
C CYS A 116 7.54 0.60 5.38
N SER A 117 8.25 0.30 4.29
CA SER A 117 7.92 -0.83 3.40
C SER A 117 8.06 -2.17 4.11
N ALA A 118 9.09 -2.36 4.94
CA ALA A 118 9.22 -3.54 5.80
C ALA A 118 8.05 -3.67 6.79
N GLY A 119 7.58 -2.54 7.34
CA GLY A 119 6.38 -2.48 8.16
C GLY A 119 5.12 -2.94 7.42
N VAL A 120 4.94 -2.57 6.15
CA VAL A 120 3.82 -3.06 5.31
C VAL A 120 3.89 -4.57 5.12
N VAL A 121 5.08 -5.13 4.88
CA VAL A 121 5.29 -6.58 4.77
C VAL A 121 4.91 -7.29 6.08
N TRP A 122 5.35 -6.74 7.22
CA TRP A 122 5.03 -7.28 8.54
C TRP A 122 3.54 -7.23 8.86
N LEU A 123 2.88 -6.10 8.57
CA LEU A 123 1.43 -5.96 8.75
C LEU A 123 0.65 -6.90 7.82
N THR A 124 1.14 -7.14 6.60
CA THR A 124 0.55 -8.13 5.68
C THR A 124 0.55 -9.52 6.31
N TRP A 125 1.68 -9.93 6.89
CA TRP A 125 1.77 -11.20 7.63
C TRP A 125 0.79 -11.24 8.80
N LEU A 126 0.77 -10.20 9.65
CA LEU A 126 -0.11 -10.12 10.81
C LEU A 126 -1.60 -10.20 10.43
N ILE A 127 -2.00 -9.48 9.38
CA ILE A 127 -3.37 -9.49 8.85
C ILE A 127 -3.69 -10.88 8.31
N ALA A 128 -2.87 -11.40 7.41
CA ALA A 128 -3.10 -12.70 6.78
C ALA A 128 -3.19 -13.82 7.82
N ARG A 129 -2.30 -13.81 8.82
CA ARG A 129 -2.23 -14.81 9.89
C ARG A 129 -3.49 -14.81 10.77
N ARG A 130 -4.11 -13.64 10.98
CA ARG A 130 -5.38 -13.50 11.71
C ARG A 130 -6.57 -13.97 10.90
N LEU A 131 -6.62 -13.63 9.61
CA LEU A 131 -7.74 -13.98 8.74
C LEU A 131 -7.72 -15.45 8.28
N PHE A 132 -6.53 -16.05 8.21
CA PHE A 132 -6.30 -17.40 7.69
C PHE A 132 -5.40 -18.23 8.62
N PRO A 133 -5.78 -18.44 9.89
CA PRO A 133 -4.92 -19.12 10.87
C PRO A 133 -4.63 -20.58 10.51
N GLN A 134 -5.46 -21.25 9.70
CA GLN A 134 -5.21 -22.64 9.33
C GLN A 134 -4.41 -22.78 8.03
N ASN A 135 -4.11 -21.68 7.34
CA ASN A 135 -3.53 -21.71 5.99
C ASN A 135 -2.21 -20.93 5.91
N MET A 136 -1.16 -21.51 6.49
CA MET A 136 0.17 -20.88 6.48
C MET A 136 0.75 -20.67 5.06
N PRO A 137 0.58 -21.58 4.09
CA PRO A 137 1.03 -21.36 2.72
C PRO A 137 0.46 -20.09 2.10
N LEU A 138 -0.84 -19.83 2.26
CA LEU A 138 -1.46 -18.59 1.79
C LEU A 138 -0.89 -17.37 2.50
N VAL A 139 -0.70 -17.44 3.82
CA VAL A 139 -0.15 -16.34 4.62
C VAL A 139 1.24 -15.94 4.14
N LEU A 140 2.12 -16.92 3.95
CA LEU A 140 3.49 -16.68 3.47
C LEU A 140 3.50 -16.23 2.01
N SER A 141 2.60 -16.75 1.17
CA SER A 141 2.50 -16.33 -0.24
C SER A 141 2.04 -14.88 -0.39
N ALA A 142 1.03 -14.46 0.37
CA ALA A 142 0.59 -13.06 0.40
C ALA A 142 1.68 -12.13 0.95
N MET A 143 2.41 -12.57 1.98
CA MET A 143 3.57 -11.83 2.50
C MET A 143 4.69 -11.74 1.45
N ALA A 144 5.00 -12.83 0.74
CA ALA A 144 6.02 -12.87 -0.31
C ALA A 144 5.68 -11.95 -1.48
N PHE A 145 4.41 -11.91 -1.89
CA PHE A 145 3.92 -10.99 -2.92
C PHE A 145 4.27 -9.54 -2.55
N VAL A 146 3.94 -9.10 -1.34
CA VAL A 146 4.22 -7.73 -0.88
C VAL A 146 5.72 -7.50 -0.66
N ALA A 147 6.43 -8.49 -0.12
CA ALA A 147 7.86 -8.40 0.18
C ALA A 147 8.72 -8.26 -1.08
N PHE A 148 8.34 -8.94 -2.16
CA PHE A 148 9.16 -9.07 -3.36
C PHE A 148 8.51 -8.43 -4.59
N LEU A 149 7.49 -7.59 -4.42
CA LEU A 149 6.95 -6.76 -5.49
C LEU A 149 7.99 -5.69 -5.87
N PRO A 150 8.57 -5.71 -7.10
CA PRO A 150 9.72 -4.86 -7.43
C PRO A 150 9.45 -3.36 -7.26
N MET A 151 8.28 -2.87 -7.68
CA MET A 151 7.94 -1.46 -7.52
C MET A 151 7.67 -1.08 -6.04
N HIS A 152 7.22 -2.01 -5.19
CA HIS A 152 7.16 -1.77 -3.73
C HIS A 152 8.55 -1.64 -3.10
N LEU A 153 9.51 -2.47 -3.54
CA LEU A 153 10.92 -2.33 -3.16
C LEU A 153 11.51 -0.98 -3.63
N ALA A 154 11.24 -0.57 -4.88
CA ALA A 154 11.72 0.70 -5.42
C ALA A 154 11.17 1.92 -4.66
N ILE A 155 9.89 1.91 -4.29
CA ILE A 155 9.30 2.95 -3.43
C ILE A 155 9.90 2.93 -2.02
N GLY A 156 10.12 1.74 -1.44
CA GLY A 156 10.82 1.58 -0.16
C GLY A 156 12.28 2.01 -0.21
N ALA A 157 12.87 2.11 -1.40
CA ALA A 157 14.25 2.52 -1.65
C ALA A 157 14.37 3.97 -2.17
N SER A 158 13.36 4.82 -1.95
CA SER A 158 13.40 6.25 -2.32
C SER A 158 12.81 7.16 -1.24
N VAL A 159 13.20 8.44 -1.20
CA VAL A 159 12.62 9.45 -0.30
C VAL A 159 11.26 9.89 -0.86
N ASN A 160 10.16 9.50 -0.21
CA ASN A 160 8.80 9.82 -0.59
C ASN A 160 7.81 9.61 0.57
N ASN A 161 6.70 10.34 0.58
CA ASN A 161 5.64 10.16 1.57
C ASN A 161 4.73 8.95 1.31
N ASP A 162 4.83 8.31 0.14
CA ASP A 162 4.05 7.11 -0.21
C ASP A 162 4.36 5.93 0.71
N ALA A 163 5.63 5.72 1.06
CA ALA A 163 6.05 4.62 1.92
C ALA A 163 5.35 4.64 3.28
N LEU A 164 5.33 5.82 3.94
CA LEU A 164 4.63 6.00 5.22
C LEU A 164 3.11 5.94 5.04
N THR A 165 2.57 6.46 3.93
CA THR A 165 1.14 6.38 3.62
C THR A 165 0.70 4.91 3.53
N ASN A 166 1.42 4.08 2.77
CA ASN A 166 1.13 2.66 2.62
C ASN A 166 1.18 1.91 3.97
N LEU A 167 2.13 2.24 4.83
CA LEU A 167 2.23 1.70 6.19
C LEU A 167 0.99 2.03 7.03
N LEU A 168 0.54 3.29 7.01
CA LEU A 168 -0.61 3.73 7.81
C LEU A 168 -1.93 3.14 7.30
N PHE A 169 -2.09 2.99 5.98
CA PHE A 169 -3.23 2.30 5.38
C PHE A 169 -3.26 0.81 5.77
N ALA A 170 -2.11 0.13 5.69
CA ALA A 170 -1.98 -1.24 6.19
C ALA A 170 -2.25 -1.31 7.70
N GLY A 171 -1.88 -0.28 8.47
CA GLY A 171 -2.18 -0.14 9.90
C GLY A 171 -3.68 -0.08 10.19
N VAL A 172 -4.44 0.70 9.41
CA VAL A 172 -5.91 0.75 9.51
C VAL A 172 -6.52 -0.63 9.20
N LEU A 173 -6.07 -1.28 8.13
CA LEU A 173 -6.52 -2.64 7.79
C LEU A 173 -6.17 -3.66 8.88
N TYR A 174 -5.02 -3.51 9.54
CA TYR A 174 -4.64 -4.32 10.69
C TYR A 174 -5.54 -4.08 11.90
N ALA A 175 -5.88 -2.83 12.20
CA ALA A 175 -6.84 -2.49 13.26
C ALA A 175 -8.19 -3.17 13.01
N PHE A 176 -8.61 -3.30 11.74
CA PHE A 176 -9.82 -4.03 11.36
C PHE A 176 -9.68 -5.57 11.39
N ALA A 177 -8.45 -6.10 11.30
CA ALA A 177 -8.18 -7.53 11.44
C ALA A 177 -8.12 -8.00 12.91
N LEU A 178 -8.01 -7.06 13.86
CA LEU A 178 -8.17 -7.36 15.29
C LEU A 178 -9.64 -7.65 15.62
N PRO A 179 -9.92 -8.53 16.60
CA PRO A 179 -11.27 -8.65 17.14
C PRO A 179 -11.71 -7.30 17.74
N PRO A 180 -13.03 -7.01 17.76
CA PRO A 180 -13.54 -5.79 18.36
C PRO A 180 -13.02 -5.61 19.78
N ALA A 181 -12.58 -4.40 20.13
CA ALA A 181 -12.11 -4.16 21.50
C ALA A 181 -13.26 -4.32 22.52
N ALA A 182 -12.92 -4.86 23.70
CA ALA A 182 -13.87 -4.97 24.82
C ALA A 182 -14.48 -3.61 25.21
N ALA A 183 -13.73 -2.53 25.02
CA ALA A 183 -14.21 -1.16 25.20
C ALA A 183 -14.04 -0.38 23.88
N PRO A 184 -15.12 0.25 23.35
CA PRO A 184 -15.11 0.87 22.02
C PRO A 184 -14.14 2.04 21.89
N TRP A 185 -13.83 2.71 22.99
CA TRP A 185 -12.86 3.80 23.00
C TRP A 185 -11.47 3.35 22.56
N ARG A 186 -11.08 2.08 22.78
CA ARG A 186 -9.77 1.58 22.36
C ARG A 186 -9.66 1.50 20.85
N ASP A 187 -10.72 1.07 20.18
CA ASP A 187 -10.78 1.07 18.72
C ASP A 187 -10.89 2.50 18.19
N GLY A 188 -11.65 3.37 18.85
CA GLY A 188 -11.68 4.80 18.54
C GLY A 188 -10.31 5.48 18.61
N VAL A 189 -9.53 5.21 19.66
CA VAL A 189 -8.16 5.73 19.80
C VAL A 189 -7.24 5.18 18.72
N ARG A 190 -7.23 3.86 18.49
CA ARG A 190 -6.39 3.25 17.44
C ARG A 190 -6.69 3.82 16.07
N CYS A 191 -7.97 3.87 15.69
CA CYS A 191 -8.40 4.40 14.41
C CYS A 191 -8.13 5.91 14.30
N GLY A 192 -8.37 6.69 15.37
CA GLY A 192 -8.13 8.13 15.38
C GLY A 192 -6.65 8.49 15.24
N VAL A 193 -5.76 7.77 15.94
CA VAL A 193 -4.31 7.96 15.80
C VAL A 193 -3.86 7.62 14.38
N LEU A 194 -4.23 6.44 13.87
CA LEU A 194 -3.84 6.02 12.51
C LEU A 194 -4.37 6.98 11.44
N LEU A 195 -5.63 7.41 11.55
CA LEU A 195 -6.24 8.36 10.63
C LEU A 195 -5.57 9.74 10.70
N GLY A 196 -5.35 10.26 11.90
CA GLY A 196 -4.67 11.55 12.11
C GLY A 196 -3.26 11.56 11.53
N LEU A 197 -2.47 10.52 11.79
CA LEU A 197 -1.13 10.37 11.23
C LEU A 197 -1.16 10.23 9.69
N ALA A 198 -2.14 9.51 9.15
CA ALA A 198 -2.26 9.34 7.69
C ALA A 198 -2.61 10.66 7.00
N LEU A 199 -3.54 11.44 7.58
CA LEU A 199 -3.89 12.78 7.11
C LEU A 199 -2.69 13.75 7.18
N LEU A 200 -1.84 13.62 8.21
CA LEU A 200 -0.58 14.35 8.30
C LEU A 200 0.53 13.82 7.38
N THR A 201 0.32 12.71 6.67
CA THR A 201 1.31 12.15 5.73
C THR A 201 0.99 12.50 4.28
N LYS A 202 -0.28 12.36 3.89
CA LYS A 202 -0.72 12.60 2.51
C LYS A 202 -2.21 12.99 2.44
N ALA A 203 -2.55 14.00 1.65
CA ALA A 203 -3.92 14.49 1.53
C ALA A 203 -4.89 13.40 1.02
N THR A 204 -4.41 12.48 0.19
CA THR A 204 -5.19 11.32 -0.29
C THR A 204 -5.64 10.39 0.82
N ALA A 205 -5.04 10.47 2.03
CA ALA A 205 -5.50 9.73 3.20
C ALA A 205 -6.92 10.09 3.65
N LEU A 206 -7.53 11.17 3.11
CA LEU A 206 -8.95 11.46 3.31
C LEU A 206 -9.87 10.30 2.93
N ILE A 207 -9.45 9.42 2.00
CA ILE A 207 -10.22 8.21 1.66
C ILE A 207 -10.37 7.24 2.84
N LEU A 208 -9.49 7.31 3.85
CA LEU A 208 -9.61 6.49 5.07
C LEU A 208 -10.78 6.94 5.96
N VAL A 209 -11.26 8.19 5.85
CA VAL A 209 -12.38 8.68 6.68
C VAL A 209 -13.63 7.82 6.47
N PRO A 210 -14.20 7.70 5.25
CA PRO A 210 -15.35 6.82 5.03
C PRO A 210 -15.02 5.34 5.29
N THR A 211 -13.80 4.87 5.00
CA THR A 211 -13.38 3.49 5.29
C THR A 211 -13.47 3.16 6.78
N VAL A 212 -12.94 4.03 7.65
CA VAL A 212 -12.96 3.85 9.11
C VAL A 212 -14.38 4.00 9.66
N VAL A 213 -15.15 4.96 9.15
CA VAL A 213 -16.55 5.16 9.55
C VAL A 213 -17.38 3.91 9.28
N ILE A 214 -17.32 3.39 8.05
CA ILE A 214 -18.03 2.17 7.64
C ILE A 214 -17.52 0.98 8.45
N GLY A 215 -16.21 0.85 8.64
CA GLY A 215 -15.63 -0.26 9.41
C GLY A 215 -16.09 -0.30 10.86
N LEU A 216 -16.11 0.84 11.56
CA LEU A 216 -16.58 0.93 12.95
C LEU A 216 -18.09 0.71 13.05
N ALA A 217 -18.87 1.21 12.10
CA ALA A 217 -20.32 0.97 12.04
C ALA A 217 -20.63 -0.52 11.84
N LEU A 218 -19.92 -1.21 10.95
CA LEU A 218 -20.08 -2.65 10.72
C LEU A 218 -19.59 -3.49 11.91
N ARG A 219 -18.51 -3.06 12.57
CA ARG A 219 -17.92 -3.76 13.71
C ARG A 219 -18.85 -3.82 14.92
N TYR A 220 -19.46 -2.69 15.29
CA TYR A 220 -20.34 -2.61 16.46
C TYR A 220 -21.82 -2.82 16.11
N GLY A 221 -22.17 -2.74 14.82
CA GLY A 221 -23.49 -3.10 14.30
C GLY A 221 -24.62 -2.39 15.04
N ARG A 222 -25.47 -3.17 15.71
CA ARG A 222 -26.63 -2.66 16.47
C ARG A 222 -26.27 -1.93 17.76
N ALA A 223 -25.02 -2.04 18.24
CA ALA A 223 -24.54 -1.32 19.43
C ALA A 223 -24.22 0.15 19.10
N TRP A 224 -25.24 0.93 18.73
CA TRP A 224 -25.09 2.30 18.23
C TRP A 224 -24.30 3.21 19.18
N ARG A 225 -24.46 3.06 20.50
CA ARG A 225 -23.67 3.82 21.50
C ARG A 225 -22.18 3.52 21.40
N ALA A 226 -21.81 2.25 21.22
CA ALA A 226 -20.42 1.84 21.05
C ALA A 226 -19.84 2.38 19.73
N THR A 227 -20.62 2.33 18.65
CA THR A 227 -20.28 2.95 17.37
C THR A 227 -20.02 4.45 17.54
N LEU A 228 -20.94 5.18 18.19
CA LEU A 228 -20.79 6.62 18.41
C LEU A 228 -19.56 6.96 19.25
N ILE A 229 -19.28 6.24 20.33
CA ILE A 229 -18.07 6.45 21.15
C ILE A 229 -16.81 6.25 20.31
N ALA A 230 -16.74 5.13 19.56
CA ALA A 230 -15.57 4.83 18.73
C ALA A 230 -15.39 5.89 17.61
N LEU A 231 -16.46 6.31 16.95
CA LEU A 231 -16.44 7.34 15.90
C LEU A 231 -16.07 8.71 16.47
N ALA A 232 -16.71 9.15 17.55
CA ALA A 232 -16.44 10.43 18.18
C ALA A 232 -14.97 10.54 18.60
N LEU A 233 -14.43 9.49 19.23
CA LEU A 233 -13.01 9.47 19.61
C LEU A 233 -12.08 9.40 18.40
N THR A 234 -12.45 8.64 17.36
CA THR A 234 -11.68 8.59 16.11
C THR A 234 -11.55 9.99 15.50
N LEU A 235 -12.68 10.68 15.31
CA LEU A 235 -12.72 12.00 14.69
C LEU A 235 -12.09 13.07 15.57
N ALA A 236 -12.32 13.02 16.89
CA ALA A 236 -11.70 13.96 17.83
C ALA A 236 -10.17 13.83 17.82
N ILE A 237 -9.64 12.61 17.92
CA ILE A 237 -8.19 12.38 17.93
C ILE A 237 -7.58 12.71 16.57
N ALA A 238 -8.20 12.28 15.47
CA ALA A 238 -7.72 12.63 14.13
C ALA A 238 -7.72 14.16 13.93
N GLY A 239 -8.78 14.85 14.36
CA GLY A 239 -8.90 16.30 14.29
C GLY A 239 -7.87 17.04 15.15
N VAL A 240 -7.59 16.55 16.36
CA VAL A 240 -6.53 17.13 17.21
C VAL A 240 -5.14 16.95 16.58
N LEU A 241 -4.87 15.76 16.02
CA LEU A 241 -3.57 15.46 15.43
C LEU A 241 -3.33 16.21 14.12
N SER A 242 -4.30 16.24 13.21
CA SER A 242 -4.10 16.74 11.84
C SER A 242 -4.81 18.07 11.53
N GLY A 243 -5.80 18.46 12.34
CA GLY A 243 -6.65 19.63 12.10
C GLY A 243 -5.86 20.94 11.96
N TRP A 244 -4.81 21.12 12.74
CA TRP A 244 -3.97 22.32 12.69
C TRP A 244 -3.34 22.56 11.31
N TRP A 245 -3.01 21.49 10.57
CA TRP A 245 -2.41 21.60 9.24
C TRP A 245 -3.43 22.12 8.22
N PHE A 246 -4.67 21.63 8.28
CA PHE A 246 -5.76 22.13 7.45
C PHE A 246 -6.11 23.59 7.78
N VAL A 247 -6.11 23.96 9.06
CA VAL A 247 -6.32 25.34 9.51
C VAL A 247 -5.20 26.25 8.99
N ARG A 248 -3.94 25.82 9.11
CA ARG A 248 -2.79 26.54 8.53
C ARG A 248 -2.99 26.77 7.03
N ASN A 249 -3.38 25.75 6.29
CA ASN A 249 -3.55 25.87 4.84
C ASN A 249 -4.72 26.81 4.49
N ALA A 250 -5.80 26.79 5.27
CA ALA A 250 -6.91 27.72 5.12
C ALA A 250 -6.47 29.17 5.34
N MET A 251 -5.60 29.42 6.32
CA MET A 251 -5.09 30.76 6.62
C MET A 251 -4.05 31.26 5.61
N LEU A 252 -3.18 30.38 5.11
CA LEU A 252 -2.08 30.77 4.21
C LEU A 252 -2.49 30.79 2.73
N TYR A 253 -3.40 29.92 2.32
CA TYR A 253 -3.71 29.68 0.91
C TYR A 253 -5.19 29.85 0.57
N GLU A 254 -6.04 30.18 1.54
CA GLU A 254 -7.51 30.20 1.38
C GLU A 254 -8.08 28.87 0.85
N ASP A 255 -7.36 27.79 1.16
CA ASP A 255 -7.60 26.46 0.61
C ASP A 255 -7.10 25.39 1.60
N PRO A 256 -7.99 24.86 2.47
CA PRO A 256 -7.61 23.90 3.50
C PRO A 256 -6.94 22.63 2.93
N LEU A 257 -7.31 22.23 1.71
CA LEU A 257 -6.81 21.03 1.03
C LEU A 257 -5.72 21.33 0.01
N LEU A 258 -5.37 22.60 -0.21
CA LEU A 258 -4.43 23.03 -1.24
C LEU A 258 -4.82 22.59 -2.67
N GLN A 259 -6.08 22.22 -2.91
CA GLN A 259 -6.55 21.69 -4.19
C GLN A 259 -6.52 22.72 -5.33
N LYS A 260 -6.99 23.95 -5.09
CA LYS A 260 -6.94 25.06 -6.05
C LYS A 260 -5.50 25.44 -6.36
N THR A 261 -4.66 25.54 -5.34
CA THR A 261 -3.24 25.86 -5.50
C THR A 261 -2.52 24.76 -6.27
N PHE A 262 -2.81 23.50 -5.97
CA PHE A 262 -2.32 22.34 -6.72
C PHE A 262 -2.73 22.43 -8.20
N MET A 263 -4.00 22.67 -8.50
CA MET A 263 -4.47 22.82 -9.89
C MET A 263 -3.74 23.95 -10.64
N ARG A 264 -3.42 25.06 -9.96
CA ARG A 264 -2.68 26.19 -10.55
C ARG A 264 -1.21 25.84 -10.81
N VAL A 265 -0.51 25.28 -9.83
CA VAL A 265 0.92 24.95 -9.92
C VAL A 265 1.16 23.85 -10.96
N PHE A 266 0.30 22.83 -11.00
CA PHE A 266 0.43 21.70 -11.93
C PHE A 266 -0.28 21.95 -13.27
N ALA A 267 -0.71 23.18 -13.56
CA ALA A 267 -1.47 23.49 -14.77
C ALA A 267 -0.70 23.20 -16.07
N GLY A 268 0.63 23.30 -16.04
CA GLY A 268 1.52 23.02 -17.18
C GLY A 268 2.02 21.57 -17.28
N THR A 269 1.51 20.66 -16.43
CA THR A 269 1.80 19.22 -16.57
C THR A 269 0.84 18.57 -17.56
N ALA A 270 1.23 17.44 -18.13
CA ALA A 270 0.40 16.71 -19.09
C ALA A 270 -0.96 16.35 -18.50
N LYS A 271 -2.04 16.72 -19.21
CA LYS A 271 -3.44 16.48 -18.83
C LYS A 271 -4.11 15.56 -19.84
N ALA A 272 -5.21 14.93 -19.42
CA ALA A 272 -6.02 14.11 -20.32
C ALA A 272 -6.51 14.91 -21.55
N GLU A 273 -6.87 16.17 -21.34
CA GLU A 273 -7.32 17.10 -22.39
C GLU A 273 -6.28 17.31 -23.49
N ASP A 274 -4.98 17.30 -23.15
CA ASP A 274 -3.90 17.48 -24.13
C ASP A 274 -3.85 16.31 -25.13
N PHE A 275 -4.15 15.08 -24.68
CA PHE A 275 -4.22 13.91 -25.55
C PHE A 275 -5.44 13.95 -26.47
N TYR A 276 -6.59 14.43 -25.97
CA TYR A 276 -7.79 14.61 -26.79
C TYR A 276 -7.60 15.70 -27.84
N ALA A 277 -6.95 16.81 -27.48
CA ALA A 277 -6.58 17.87 -28.41
C ALA A 277 -5.63 17.37 -29.52
N GLN A 278 -4.81 16.36 -29.24
CA GLN A 278 -3.95 15.68 -30.22
C GLN A 278 -4.69 14.62 -31.05
N GLY A 279 -6.01 14.48 -30.91
CA GLY A 279 -6.84 13.57 -31.70
C GLY A 279 -7.02 12.16 -31.12
N MET A 280 -6.52 11.89 -29.91
CA MET A 280 -6.73 10.61 -29.24
C MET A 280 -8.19 10.45 -28.81
N SER A 281 -8.82 9.32 -29.13
CA SER A 281 -10.15 9.00 -28.62
C SER A 281 -10.14 8.66 -27.12
N VAL A 282 -11.30 8.75 -26.48
CA VAL A 282 -11.46 8.34 -25.07
C VAL A 282 -11.05 6.87 -24.85
N GLY A 283 -11.31 5.99 -25.82
CA GLY A 283 -10.94 4.58 -25.76
C GLY A 283 -9.43 4.35 -25.85
N GLU A 284 -8.75 5.07 -26.73
CA GLU A 284 -7.29 5.02 -26.85
C GLU A 284 -6.60 5.56 -25.60
N TYR A 285 -7.09 6.67 -25.05
CA TYR A 285 -6.59 7.21 -23.79
C TYR A 285 -6.79 6.23 -22.64
N ALA A 286 -7.99 5.63 -22.51
CA ALA A 286 -8.26 4.64 -21.48
C ALA A 286 -7.34 3.41 -21.60
N ARG A 287 -7.02 2.97 -22.82
CA ARG A 287 -6.06 1.88 -23.06
C ARG A 287 -4.64 2.29 -22.68
N LEU A 288 -4.20 3.51 -23.01
CA LEU A 288 -2.90 4.05 -22.61
C LEU A 288 -2.78 4.10 -21.08
N VAL A 289 -3.79 4.64 -20.40
CA VAL A 289 -3.87 4.68 -18.95
C VAL A 289 -3.78 3.27 -18.36
N ALA A 290 -4.57 2.33 -18.88
CA ALA A 290 -4.58 0.96 -18.38
C ALA A 290 -3.22 0.26 -18.54
N ASP A 291 -2.59 0.37 -19.72
CA ASP A 291 -1.28 -0.23 -19.99
C ASP A 291 -0.19 0.34 -19.09
N TRP A 292 -0.08 1.67 -19.01
CA TRP A 292 0.91 2.34 -18.17
C TRP A 292 0.71 2.03 -16.68
N THR A 293 -0.54 2.05 -16.22
CA THR A 293 -0.87 1.76 -14.82
C THR A 293 -0.54 0.31 -14.48
N PHE A 294 -0.88 -0.61 -15.38
CA PHE A 294 -0.59 -2.03 -15.18
C PHE A 294 0.91 -2.28 -15.11
N ARG A 295 1.68 -1.80 -16.09
CA ARG A 295 3.14 -2.01 -16.14
C ARG A 295 3.83 -1.40 -14.92
N SER A 296 3.51 -0.15 -14.60
CA SER A 296 4.11 0.57 -13.47
C SER A 296 3.64 0.08 -12.09
N PHE A 297 2.54 -0.67 -11.98
CA PHE A 297 2.19 -1.35 -10.73
C PHE A 297 3.25 -2.39 -10.33
N TRP A 298 3.82 -3.08 -11.32
CA TRP A 298 4.81 -4.13 -11.13
C TRP A 298 6.22 -3.58 -11.07
N PHE A 299 6.60 -2.82 -12.10
CA PHE A 299 7.91 -2.20 -12.21
C PHE A 299 7.90 -1.14 -13.32
N ALA A 300 8.35 0.06 -12.98
CA ALA A 300 8.70 1.09 -13.94
C ALA A 300 9.79 1.93 -13.27
N TYR A 301 11.00 1.94 -13.82
CA TYR A 301 12.13 2.62 -13.19
C TYR A 301 13.00 3.34 -14.22
N GLY A 302 13.72 4.39 -13.82
CA GLY A 302 14.51 5.22 -14.73
C GLY A 302 15.96 5.33 -14.29
N THR A 303 16.87 5.26 -15.25
CA THR A 303 18.28 5.59 -15.05
C THR A 303 18.51 7.07 -15.39
N PRO A 304 19.58 7.72 -14.92
CA PRO A 304 19.89 9.10 -15.29
C PRO A 304 19.95 9.34 -16.82
N GLN A 305 20.20 8.31 -17.62
CA GLN A 305 20.16 8.36 -19.08
C GLN A 305 18.72 8.45 -19.61
N THR A 306 17.79 7.66 -19.06
CA THR A 306 16.36 7.74 -19.44
C THR A 306 15.66 8.97 -18.86
N ALA A 307 16.31 9.71 -17.95
CA ALA A 307 15.83 11.03 -17.48
C ALA A 307 15.60 12.01 -18.58
N ARG A 308 16.53 11.98 -19.53
CA ARG A 308 16.54 12.93 -20.61
C ARG A 308 15.40 12.66 -21.59
N THR A 309 14.84 11.46 -21.61
CA THR A 309 13.75 11.06 -22.53
C THR A 309 12.38 11.12 -21.90
N GLY A 310 12.28 11.07 -20.56
CA GLY A 310 10.99 11.14 -19.88
C GLY A 310 10.13 9.86 -19.97
N LEU A 311 10.69 8.72 -20.41
CA LEU A 311 9.98 7.44 -20.52
C LEU A 311 10.51 6.28 -19.63
N PRO A 312 9.73 5.73 -18.67
CA PRO A 312 10.11 4.60 -17.79
C PRO A 312 10.83 3.47 -18.51
N ASN A 313 11.90 2.92 -17.91
CA ASN A 313 12.35 1.58 -18.28
C ASN A 313 11.31 0.61 -17.75
N PHE A 314 10.52 0.12 -18.69
CA PHE A 314 9.66 -1.02 -18.48
C PHE A 314 10.46 -2.31 -18.70
N LEU A 315 10.05 -3.38 -18.01
CA LEU A 315 10.50 -4.74 -18.31
C LEU A 315 10.08 -5.17 -19.74
N PRO A 316 10.64 -6.25 -20.28
CA PRO A 316 10.18 -6.81 -21.54
C PRO A 316 8.69 -7.14 -21.50
N ASP A 317 7.99 -6.91 -22.61
CA ASP A 317 6.54 -7.15 -22.73
C ASP A 317 6.11 -8.54 -22.28
N SER A 318 6.94 -9.56 -22.54
CA SER A 318 6.69 -10.95 -22.13
C SER A 318 6.47 -11.11 -20.62
N VAL A 319 7.17 -10.30 -19.81
CA VAL A 319 7.00 -10.30 -18.35
C VAL A 319 5.61 -9.79 -17.97
N TYR A 320 5.17 -8.68 -18.57
CA TYR A 320 3.85 -8.12 -18.30
C TYR A 320 2.72 -9.01 -18.83
N TRP A 321 2.88 -9.64 -19.99
CA TRP A 321 1.93 -10.63 -20.48
C TRP A 321 1.82 -11.82 -19.53
N GLY A 322 2.94 -12.30 -18.98
CA GLY A 322 2.94 -13.35 -17.96
C GLY A 322 2.23 -12.93 -16.67
N LEU A 323 2.47 -11.71 -16.19
CA LEU A 323 1.81 -11.14 -15.01
C LEU A 323 0.31 -10.94 -15.23
N LEU A 324 -0.09 -10.52 -16.43
CA LEU A 324 -1.49 -10.35 -16.81
C LEU A 324 -2.21 -11.71 -16.87
N ALA A 325 -1.58 -12.71 -17.47
CA ALA A 325 -2.08 -14.07 -17.51
C ALA A 325 -2.24 -14.64 -16.09
N TRP A 326 -1.26 -14.42 -15.21
CA TRP A 326 -1.34 -14.82 -13.81
C TRP A 326 -2.48 -14.12 -13.06
N CYS A 327 -2.68 -12.81 -13.26
CA CYS A 327 -3.85 -12.10 -12.71
C CYS A 327 -5.17 -12.73 -13.19
N GLY A 328 -5.28 -13.05 -14.48
CA GLY A 328 -6.46 -13.74 -15.03
C GLY A 328 -6.71 -15.10 -14.38
N LEU A 329 -5.66 -15.92 -14.23
CA LEU A 329 -5.74 -17.22 -13.54
C LEU A 329 -6.16 -17.06 -12.07
N ALA A 330 -5.59 -16.09 -11.35
CA ALA A 330 -5.99 -15.80 -9.98
C ALA A 330 -7.48 -15.40 -9.89
N LEU A 331 -7.99 -14.59 -10.82
CA LEU A 331 -9.41 -14.24 -10.85
C LEU A 331 -10.31 -15.46 -11.12
N VAL A 332 -9.90 -16.36 -12.04
CA VAL A 332 -10.62 -17.62 -12.29
C VAL A 332 -10.68 -18.48 -11.02
N GLY A 333 -9.55 -18.68 -10.34
CA GLY A 333 -9.50 -19.47 -9.11
C GLY A 333 -10.28 -18.82 -7.96
N LEU A 334 -10.34 -17.48 -7.91
CA LEU A 334 -11.20 -16.76 -6.96
C LEU A 334 -12.68 -17.03 -7.24
N GLY A 335 -13.09 -17.02 -8.51
CA GLY A 335 -14.45 -17.38 -8.94
C GLY A 335 -14.82 -18.81 -8.57
N MET A 336 -13.92 -19.78 -8.82
CA MET A 336 -14.11 -21.18 -8.41
C MET A 336 -14.32 -21.32 -6.90
N ARG A 337 -13.52 -20.60 -6.11
CA ARG A 337 -13.61 -20.60 -4.65
C ARG A 337 -14.89 -19.93 -4.15
N ALA A 338 -15.33 -18.85 -4.78
CA ALA A 338 -16.60 -18.20 -4.47
C ALA A 338 -17.78 -19.14 -4.71
N LEU A 339 -17.80 -19.85 -5.85
CA LEU A 339 -18.83 -20.84 -6.19
C LEU A 339 -18.86 -22.00 -5.18
N GLN A 340 -17.70 -22.49 -4.74
CA GLN A 340 -17.61 -23.52 -3.70
C GLN A 340 -18.12 -23.01 -2.34
N SER A 341 -17.84 -21.75 -2.00
CA SER A 341 -18.31 -21.13 -0.76
C SER A 341 -19.81 -20.88 -0.76
N LEU A 342 -20.44 -20.65 -1.91
CA LEU A 342 -21.90 -20.54 -2.01
C LEU A 342 -22.59 -21.89 -1.76
N LYS A 343 -21.94 -22.98 -2.18
CA LYS A 343 -22.42 -24.35 -1.92
C LYS A 343 -22.25 -24.74 -0.44
N ASN A 344 -21.12 -24.37 0.16
CA ASN A 344 -20.84 -24.63 1.56
C ASN A 344 -21.29 -23.44 2.43
N ARG A 345 -22.54 -23.46 2.92
CA ARG A 345 -23.15 -22.41 3.77
C ARG A 345 -22.52 -22.32 5.18
N SER A 346 -21.21 -22.18 5.27
CA SER A 346 -20.52 -21.87 6.52
C SER A 346 -20.52 -20.35 6.72
N PRO A 347 -21.13 -19.83 7.79
CA PRO A 347 -21.09 -18.40 8.07
C PRO A 347 -19.63 -17.96 8.26
N ALA A 348 -19.22 -16.90 7.55
CA ALA A 348 -17.90 -16.31 7.74
C ALA A 348 -17.81 -15.71 9.16
N GLU A 349 -16.65 -15.86 9.79
CA GLU A 349 -16.34 -15.21 11.07
C GLU A 349 -16.62 -13.69 10.97
N PRO A 350 -17.33 -13.07 11.93
CA PRO A 350 -17.72 -11.67 11.84
C PRO A 350 -16.56 -10.71 11.57
N THR A 351 -15.43 -10.88 12.25
CA THR A 351 -14.22 -10.06 12.05
C THR A 351 -13.74 -10.13 10.61
N ARG A 352 -13.62 -11.34 10.07
CA ARG A 352 -13.20 -11.57 8.69
C ARG A 352 -14.17 -10.96 7.69
N ARG A 353 -15.48 -11.05 7.94
CA ARG A 353 -16.51 -10.41 7.09
C ARG A 353 -16.36 -8.89 7.09
N VAL A 354 -16.25 -8.26 8.27
CA VAL A 354 -16.04 -6.81 8.39
C VAL A 354 -14.76 -6.40 7.66
N TRP A 355 -13.68 -7.16 7.86
CA TRP A 355 -12.41 -6.88 7.21
C TRP A 355 -12.52 -6.88 5.68
N TRP A 356 -13.16 -7.88 5.07
CA TRP A 356 -13.35 -7.92 3.60
C TRP A 356 -14.20 -6.76 3.07
N ILE A 357 -15.21 -6.32 3.83
CA ILE A 357 -16.03 -5.15 3.45
C ILE A 357 -15.18 -3.88 3.54
N VAL A 358 -14.44 -3.67 4.63
CA VAL A 358 -13.55 -2.52 4.80
C VAL A 358 -12.48 -2.48 3.72
N ALA A 359 -11.84 -3.62 3.45
CA ALA A 359 -10.85 -3.79 2.37
C ALA A 359 -11.45 -3.48 0.99
N GLY A 360 -12.66 -3.97 0.72
CA GLY A 360 -13.38 -3.71 -0.54
C GLY A 360 -13.73 -2.23 -0.70
N VAL A 361 -14.26 -1.59 0.34
CA VAL A 361 -14.55 -0.15 0.37
C VAL A 361 -13.28 0.67 0.13
N LEU A 362 -12.19 0.35 0.85
CA LEU A 362 -10.91 1.02 0.67
C LEU A 362 -10.40 0.89 -0.77
N THR A 363 -10.39 -0.33 -1.30
CA THR A 363 -9.92 -0.60 -2.68
C THR A 363 -10.78 0.14 -3.71
N GLY A 364 -12.10 0.16 -3.52
CA GLY A 364 -13.03 0.89 -4.39
C GLY A 364 -12.83 2.41 -4.34
N LEU A 365 -12.57 2.97 -3.15
CA LEU A 365 -12.27 4.40 -2.99
C LEU A 365 -10.92 4.78 -3.58
N VAL A 366 -9.89 3.93 -3.44
CA VAL A 366 -8.60 4.09 -4.10
C VAL A 366 -8.77 4.10 -5.62
N LEU A 367 -9.52 3.13 -6.17
CA LEU A 367 -9.81 3.07 -7.60
C LEU A 367 -10.59 4.31 -8.08
N ALA A 368 -11.62 4.73 -7.35
CA ALA A 368 -12.40 5.91 -7.68
C ALA A 368 -11.53 7.18 -7.66
N SER A 369 -10.72 7.35 -6.62
CA SER A 369 -9.77 8.47 -6.51
C SER A 369 -8.78 8.47 -7.67
N PHE A 370 -8.25 7.30 -8.04
CA PHE A 370 -7.33 7.17 -9.17
C PHE A 370 -8.00 7.55 -10.49
N VAL A 371 -9.20 7.02 -10.77
CA VAL A 371 -9.97 7.33 -11.99
C VAL A 371 -10.29 8.83 -12.08
N LEU A 372 -10.68 9.46 -10.97
CA LEU A 372 -10.92 10.90 -10.94
C LEU A 372 -9.64 11.70 -11.20
N PHE A 373 -8.50 11.25 -10.67
CA PHE A 373 -7.23 11.92 -10.85
C PHE A 373 -6.72 11.83 -12.29
N VAL A 374 -6.74 10.64 -12.91
CA VAL A 374 -6.27 10.44 -14.28
C VAL A 374 -7.17 11.04 -15.36
N ARG A 375 -8.42 11.38 -15.02
CA ARG A 375 -9.28 12.17 -15.91
C ARG A 375 -8.81 13.61 -16.07
N VAL A 376 -7.99 14.10 -15.15
CA VAL A 376 -7.46 15.46 -15.17
C VAL A 376 -5.99 15.42 -15.55
N PHE A 377 -5.15 14.74 -14.76
CA PHE A 377 -3.70 14.71 -14.94
C PHE A 377 -3.24 13.38 -15.52
N PHE A 378 -2.31 13.40 -16.47
CA PHE A 378 -1.67 12.19 -16.97
C PHE A 378 -0.65 11.66 -15.96
N GLN A 379 -1.16 10.98 -14.95
CA GLN A 379 -0.40 10.38 -13.85
C GLN A 379 -0.81 8.92 -13.69
N THR A 380 -0.47 8.12 -14.69
CA THR A 380 -0.95 6.74 -14.90
C THR A 380 -0.12 5.71 -14.15
N GLN A 381 0.22 6.02 -12.90
CA GLN A 381 1.16 5.22 -12.11
C GLN A 381 0.43 4.20 -11.24
N GLY A 382 0.81 2.92 -11.36
CA GLY A 382 0.25 1.83 -10.58
C GLY A 382 0.51 1.92 -9.07
N ARG A 383 1.53 2.67 -8.64
CA ARG A 383 1.82 2.91 -7.21
C ARG A 383 0.66 3.54 -6.44
N TYR A 384 -0.26 4.25 -7.12
CA TYR A 384 -1.45 4.80 -6.48
C TYR A 384 -2.42 3.75 -5.94
N PHE A 385 -2.28 2.48 -6.33
CA PHE A 385 -3.03 1.36 -5.77
C PHE A 385 -2.39 0.75 -4.52
N TYR A 386 -1.18 1.15 -4.13
CA TYR A 386 -0.47 0.58 -2.98
C TYR A 386 -1.09 0.86 -1.61
N PRO A 387 -1.88 1.93 -1.40
CA PRO A 387 -2.71 2.03 -0.20
C PRO A 387 -3.70 0.85 -0.06
N ALA A 388 -4.01 0.15 -1.15
CA ALA A 388 -4.78 -1.10 -1.19
C ALA A 388 -3.91 -2.35 -1.48
N LEU A 389 -2.59 -2.30 -1.27
CA LEU A 389 -1.68 -3.41 -1.59
C LEU A 389 -2.01 -4.70 -0.82
N VAL A 390 -2.34 -4.59 0.46
CA VAL A 390 -2.69 -5.75 1.31
C VAL A 390 -3.92 -6.51 0.79
N PRO A 391 -5.07 -5.86 0.51
CA PRO A 391 -6.23 -6.58 -0.03
C PRO A 391 -6.01 -7.08 -1.46
N ILE A 392 -5.23 -6.37 -2.29
CA ILE A 392 -4.82 -6.88 -3.60
C ILE A 392 -4.02 -8.18 -3.45
N ALA A 393 -2.99 -8.19 -2.61
CA ALA A 393 -2.13 -9.36 -2.36
C ALA A 393 -2.94 -10.56 -1.85
N LEU A 394 -3.83 -10.34 -0.88
CA LEU A 394 -4.68 -11.41 -0.33
C LEU A 394 -5.67 -11.95 -1.36
N THR A 395 -6.30 -11.07 -2.14
CA THR A 395 -7.27 -11.47 -3.17
C THR A 395 -6.63 -12.31 -4.26
N LEU A 396 -5.47 -11.86 -4.78
CA LEU A 396 -4.74 -12.59 -5.80
C LEU A 396 -4.19 -13.93 -5.29
N THR A 397 -3.69 -13.96 -4.06
CA THR A 397 -3.19 -15.20 -3.44
C THR A 397 -4.32 -16.21 -3.18
N LEU A 398 -5.47 -15.75 -2.69
CA LEU A 398 -6.68 -16.58 -2.51
C LEU A 398 -7.16 -17.16 -3.83
N GLY A 399 -7.10 -16.34 -4.88
CA GLY A 399 -7.45 -16.71 -6.24
C GLY A 399 -6.52 -17.78 -6.80
N TRP A 400 -5.21 -17.53 -6.73
CA TRP A 400 -4.17 -18.49 -7.12
C TRP A 400 -4.35 -19.84 -6.44
N GLU A 401 -4.55 -19.83 -5.11
CA GLU A 401 -4.78 -21.06 -4.34
C GLU A 401 -6.06 -21.81 -4.75
N GLY A 402 -7.07 -21.10 -5.23
CA GLY A 402 -8.35 -21.65 -5.68
C GLY A 402 -8.24 -22.57 -6.90
N LEU A 403 -7.16 -22.46 -7.67
CA LEU A 403 -6.89 -23.32 -8.83
C LEU A 403 -6.39 -24.72 -8.45
N PHE A 404 -5.92 -24.91 -7.21
CA PHE A 404 -5.21 -26.12 -6.81
C PHE A 404 -5.98 -26.91 -5.73
N PRO A 405 -5.94 -28.26 -5.80
CA PRO A 405 -6.44 -29.11 -4.72
C PRO A 405 -5.58 -28.92 -3.47
N ALA A 406 -6.16 -29.21 -2.29
CA ALA A 406 -5.55 -28.91 -0.99
C ALA A 406 -4.10 -29.39 -0.85
N GLU A 407 -3.81 -30.58 -1.38
CA GLU A 407 -2.50 -31.24 -1.36
C GLU A 407 -1.40 -30.47 -2.12
N ARG A 408 -1.78 -29.73 -3.19
CA ARG A 408 -0.82 -29.00 -4.04
C ARG A 408 -0.66 -27.53 -3.69
N ARG A 409 -1.51 -27.00 -2.79
CA ARG A 409 -1.51 -25.56 -2.45
C ARG A 409 -0.20 -25.09 -1.83
N ALA A 410 0.45 -25.92 -1.00
CA ALA A 410 1.73 -25.58 -0.41
C ALA A 410 2.83 -25.40 -1.47
N LEU A 411 2.93 -26.35 -2.40
CA LEU A 411 3.88 -26.30 -3.51
C LEU A 411 3.61 -25.10 -4.43
N ALA A 412 2.34 -24.90 -4.82
CA ALA A 412 1.96 -23.79 -5.72
C ALA A 412 2.26 -22.41 -5.10
N ASN A 413 2.04 -22.24 -3.79
CA ASN A 413 2.36 -21.01 -3.09
C ASN A 413 3.87 -20.82 -2.88
N GLY A 414 4.61 -21.89 -2.61
CA GLY A 414 6.07 -21.85 -2.53
C GLY A 414 6.72 -21.45 -3.86
N ALA A 415 6.25 -22.03 -4.97
CA ALA A 415 6.69 -21.67 -6.31
C ALA A 415 6.38 -20.21 -6.65
N LEU A 416 5.18 -19.72 -6.29
CA LEU A 416 4.80 -18.33 -6.48
C LEU A 416 5.67 -17.38 -5.66
N GLY A 417 5.97 -17.70 -4.39
CA GLY A 417 6.88 -16.92 -3.56
C GLY A 417 8.30 -16.84 -4.14
N ALA A 418 8.81 -17.96 -4.67
CA ALA A 418 10.10 -18.00 -5.37
C ALA A 418 10.09 -17.17 -6.65
N LEU A 419 9.00 -17.20 -7.43
CA LEU A 419 8.82 -16.37 -8.62
C LEU A 419 8.91 -14.89 -8.28
N TRP A 420 8.26 -14.43 -7.20
CA TRP A 420 8.34 -13.03 -6.78
C TRP A 420 9.76 -12.62 -6.39
N LEU A 421 10.46 -13.47 -5.63
CA LEU A 421 11.86 -13.22 -5.27
C LEU A 421 12.76 -13.13 -6.50
N LEU A 422 12.61 -14.04 -7.46
CA LEU A 422 13.37 -14.03 -8.71
C LEU A 422 13.05 -12.81 -9.57
N LEU A 423 11.78 -12.38 -9.62
CA LEU A 423 11.39 -11.16 -10.30
C LEU A 423 12.05 -9.93 -9.67
N ALA A 424 12.04 -9.81 -8.34
CA ALA A 424 12.71 -8.74 -7.61
C ALA A 424 14.23 -8.72 -7.86
N LEU A 425 14.88 -9.88 -7.85
CA LEU A 425 16.30 -9.99 -8.17
C LEU A 425 16.60 -9.66 -9.64
N GLY A 426 15.73 -10.05 -10.56
CA GLY A 426 15.89 -9.76 -11.99
C GLY A 426 15.75 -8.27 -12.32
N CYS A 427 14.83 -7.57 -11.66
CA CYS A 427 14.61 -6.13 -11.84
C CYS A 427 15.81 -5.29 -11.39
N TRP A 428 16.71 -5.84 -10.57
CA TRP A 428 17.98 -5.21 -10.20
C TRP A 428 18.77 -4.67 -11.40
N ARG A 429 18.72 -5.37 -12.54
CA ARG A 429 19.46 -5.01 -13.75
C ARG A 429 18.97 -3.73 -14.43
N TYR A 430 17.83 -3.21 -14.00
CA TYR A 430 17.17 -2.01 -14.55
C TYR A 430 17.28 -0.79 -13.62
N LEU A 431 17.93 -0.94 -12.46
CA LEU A 431 18.25 0.12 -11.49
C LEU A 431 19.63 0.69 -11.78
#